data_AF-A0A2V2Q8R6-F1
#
_entry.id   AF-A0A2V2Q8R6-F1
#
_cell.length_a   1.000
_cell.length_b   1.000
_cell.length_c   1.000
_cell.angle_alpha   90.00
_cell.angle_beta   90.00
_cell.angle_gamma   90.00
#
_symmetry.space_group_name_H-M   'P 1'
#
loop_
_entity.id
_entity.type
_entity.pdbx_description
1 polymer ?
#
loop_
_entity_poly.entity_id
_entity_poly.type
_entity_poly.pdbx_seq_one_letter_code
_entity_poly.pdbx_strand_id
1 'polypeptide(L)'
;LPAVLISPDADPDDGGTGPGPGRRGTADPRTGLLNGVGVLTLRSPEQVAQQVFDQLPAKLGTQFDRAEVERLLKDQPGAFTAPRGARFVGREKSGVGHELIVEAVPYHRWERFSDVGGATVRVDTMRRGQSGYGGGRSVGTGRRIALAIGMGPPLNWMLKIGVSLGWTRKTDYTQGTQAYHQSEYRSVDGSHLHLDDVHYRVRVERVTEAPKPPGPAAPTPGTPPATAPRWQRTEVHSAEFALRDGLSWRLPDELTVPFKGPERAPRTLTFPDGAEPRITDTTALHLTDPPEDVALAISGARPGSSAHRTLVSYVRPGRLLGLFGRFSGPVSGPELTRGAGQHPLGHLVVERSVPHRATLVTESVTAEVRDLTQTTYQNQRAHTRDTRLGVQVTAGPNSTVIGPETDVRIQGGPMVRADLSAGRGHNLGTDAARKVTGRVRNHPVALYRVERTLMVRGAGEPASAARPVRVVSLDWISTQDARRLAGWDSRTPGATGPNADAEPPVPWYLTREDPVHLGGQVRAEGFVPDRRP
;
A
#
# COMPACT_ATOMS: atom_id res chain seq x y z
N LEU A 1 23.34 0.03 16.98
CA LEU A 1 22.07 -0.25 16.27
C LEU A 1 21.89 -1.75 16.17
N PRO A 2 20.66 -2.29 16.29
CA PRO A 2 20.36 -3.70 16.02
C PRO A 2 20.81 -4.10 14.61
N ALA A 3 21.42 -5.28 14.47
CA ALA A 3 21.95 -5.76 13.19
C ALA A 3 20.88 -5.85 12.09
N VAL A 4 19.65 -6.23 12.47
CA VAL A 4 18.49 -6.35 11.55
C VAL A 4 18.15 -5.05 10.81
N LEU A 5 18.52 -3.88 11.36
CA LEU A 5 18.30 -2.59 10.70
C LEU A 5 19.25 -2.36 9.52
N ILE A 6 20.42 -3.01 9.54
CA ILE A 6 21.51 -2.86 8.55
C ILE A 6 21.58 -4.08 7.62
N SER A 7 21.20 -5.25 8.13
CA SER A 7 21.08 -6.50 7.40
C SER A 7 19.71 -7.10 7.72
N PRO A 8 18.67 -6.82 6.92
CA PRO A 8 17.30 -7.28 7.14
C PRO A 8 17.17 -8.80 7.31
N ASP A 9 18.08 -9.53 6.67
CA ASP A 9 18.14 -10.99 6.71
C ASP A 9 19.01 -11.54 7.85
N ALA A 10 19.71 -10.69 8.61
CA ALA A 10 20.50 -11.14 9.76
C ALA A 10 19.60 -11.61 10.91
N ASP A 11 20.01 -12.69 11.57
CA ASP A 11 19.44 -13.09 12.84
C ASP A 11 19.84 -12.05 13.91
N PRO A 12 18.92 -11.48 14.69
CA PRO A 12 19.29 -10.56 15.77
C PRO A 12 20.19 -11.19 16.85
N ASP A 13 20.24 -12.53 16.96
CA ASP A 13 21.13 -13.26 17.87
C ASP A 13 22.54 -13.53 17.29
N ASP A 14 22.79 -13.23 16.01
CA ASP A 14 24.13 -13.30 15.41
C ASP A 14 24.98 -12.15 15.96
N GLY A 15 25.64 -12.43 17.08
CA GLY A 15 26.48 -11.49 17.81
C GLY A 15 27.58 -10.90 16.95
N GLY A 16 27.42 -9.62 16.58
CA GLY A 16 28.49 -8.62 16.55
C GLY A 16 29.87 -9.07 16.11
N THR A 17 30.03 -9.51 14.86
CA THR A 17 31.21 -9.18 14.09
C THR A 17 30.73 -8.71 12.73
N GLY A 18 31.12 -7.50 12.33
CA GLY A 18 30.96 -7.06 10.94
C GLY A 18 31.52 -8.11 9.97
N PRO A 19 31.27 -7.97 8.65
CA PRO A 19 31.64 -8.99 7.68
C PRO A 19 33.11 -9.38 7.85
N GLY A 20 33.33 -10.59 8.37
CA GLY A 20 34.68 -11.11 8.55
C GLY A 20 35.36 -11.18 7.18
N PRO A 21 36.64 -10.80 7.07
CA PRO A 21 37.37 -10.90 5.82
C PRO A 21 37.68 -12.37 5.55
N GLY A 22 36.69 -13.15 5.09
CA GLY A 22 36.84 -14.60 5.14
C GLY A 22 35.76 -15.46 4.52
N ARG A 23 34.89 -14.96 3.62
CA ARG A 23 34.20 -15.83 2.65
C ARG A 23 33.64 -15.03 1.48
N ARG A 24 34.51 -14.57 0.58
CA ARG A 24 34.10 -14.05 -0.75
C ARG A 24 33.54 -15.20 -1.60
N GLY A 25 32.30 -15.58 -1.34
CA GLY A 25 31.44 -16.28 -2.29
C GLY A 25 30.71 -15.25 -3.15
N THR A 26 30.30 -15.64 -4.34
CA THR A 26 29.62 -14.79 -5.35
C THR A 26 28.23 -14.27 -4.94
N ALA A 27 27.84 -14.40 -3.67
CA ALA A 27 26.58 -13.94 -3.10
C ALA A 27 26.81 -13.49 -1.64
N ASP A 28 27.59 -12.43 -1.42
CA ASP A 28 27.54 -11.71 -0.14
C ASP A 28 26.10 -11.17 0.03
N PRO A 29 25.46 -11.35 1.20
CA PRO A 29 24.16 -10.74 1.47
C PRO A 29 24.33 -9.23 1.35
N ARG A 30 23.64 -8.64 0.37
CA ARG A 30 23.71 -7.20 0.14
C ARG A 30 23.19 -6.50 1.40
N THR A 31 24.08 -5.81 2.11
CA THR A 31 23.73 -5.01 3.29
C THR A 31 22.87 -3.81 2.84
N GLY A 32 21.94 -3.40 3.70
CA GLY A 32 20.96 -2.38 3.33
C GLY A 32 20.01 -2.01 4.46
N LEU A 33 19.57 -0.75 4.47
CA LEU A 33 18.70 -0.26 5.54
C LEU A 33 17.27 -0.77 5.39
N LEU A 34 16.72 -1.25 6.50
CA LEU A 34 15.33 -1.66 6.54
C LEU A 34 14.40 -0.46 6.35
N ASN A 35 13.62 -0.48 5.26
CA ASN A 35 12.71 0.61 4.93
C ASN A 35 11.49 0.63 5.87
N GLY A 36 11.20 1.80 6.42
CA GLY A 36 9.99 2.09 7.19
C GLY A 36 10.27 2.48 8.64
N VAL A 37 11.46 2.18 9.18
CA VAL A 37 11.83 2.54 10.55
C VAL A 37 12.21 4.02 10.64
N GLY A 38 11.68 4.73 11.63
CA GLY A 38 12.06 6.13 11.90
C GLY A 38 11.70 7.11 10.79
N VAL A 39 12.30 8.30 10.83
CA VAL A 39 12.13 9.34 9.81
C VAL A 39 13.42 9.46 9.02
N LEU A 40 13.36 9.11 7.74
CA LEU A 40 14.51 9.14 6.84
C LEU A 40 14.36 10.34 5.89
N THR A 41 15.43 11.12 5.73
CA THR A 41 15.47 12.28 4.83
C THR A 41 16.78 12.29 4.07
N LEU A 42 16.70 12.35 2.73
CA LEU A 42 17.85 12.54 1.86
C LEU A 42 18.11 14.03 1.67
N ARG A 43 19.36 14.45 1.77
CA ARG A 43 19.75 15.84 1.51
C ARG A 43 19.87 16.08 0.00
N SER A 44 19.44 17.27 -0.43
CA SER A 44 19.51 17.71 -1.84
C SER A 44 18.94 16.69 -2.85
N PRO A 45 17.67 16.26 -2.70
CA PRO A 45 17.07 15.27 -3.59
C PRO A 45 17.10 15.70 -5.06
N GLU A 46 17.07 17.00 -5.35
CA GLU A 46 17.19 17.56 -6.71
C GLU A 46 18.58 17.33 -7.29
N GLN A 47 19.63 17.46 -6.47
CA GLN A 47 21.01 17.21 -6.85
C GLN A 47 21.25 15.72 -7.08
N VAL A 48 20.70 14.85 -6.21
CA VAL A 48 20.77 13.39 -6.41
C VAL A 48 20.06 13.01 -7.70
N ALA A 49 18.86 13.54 -7.96
CA ALA A 49 18.14 13.29 -9.21
C ALA A 49 18.94 13.79 -10.43
N GLN A 50 19.53 14.98 -10.37
CA GLN A 50 20.42 15.49 -11.42
C GLN A 50 21.58 14.52 -11.68
N GLN A 51 22.29 14.13 -10.62
CA GLN A 51 23.46 13.27 -10.72
C GLN A 51 23.12 11.87 -11.24
N VAL A 52 21.96 11.30 -10.87
CA VAL A 52 21.47 10.05 -11.46
C VAL A 52 21.34 10.17 -12.97
N PHE A 53 20.74 11.25 -13.48
CA PHE A 53 20.52 11.42 -14.92
C PHE A 53 21.78 11.85 -15.69
N ASP A 54 22.71 12.56 -15.06
CA ASP A 54 24.01 12.92 -15.66
C ASP A 54 24.89 11.69 -15.89
N GLN A 55 24.72 10.65 -15.09
CA GLN A 55 25.42 9.37 -15.28
C GLN A 55 24.79 8.52 -16.39
N LEU A 56 23.54 8.77 -16.78
CA LEU A 56 22.85 7.98 -17.80
C LEU A 56 23.26 8.42 -19.21
N PRO A 57 23.47 7.47 -20.15
CA PRO A 57 23.60 7.79 -21.56
C PRO A 57 22.38 8.56 -22.06
N ALA A 58 22.58 9.60 -22.89
CA ALA A 58 21.50 10.50 -23.33
C ALA A 58 20.25 9.78 -23.86
N LYS A 59 20.43 8.68 -24.61
CA LYS A 59 19.32 7.86 -25.11
C LYS A 59 18.49 7.22 -24.00
N LEU A 60 19.13 6.68 -22.96
CA LEU A 60 18.45 6.07 -21.81
C LEU A 60 17.82 7.14 -20.91
N GLY A 61 18.51 8.27 -20.69
CA GLY A 61 17.99 9.38 -19.89
C GLY A 61 16.63 9.90 -20.37
N THR A 62 16.39 9.94 -21.69
CA THR A 62 15.09 10.38 -22.25
C THR A 62 13.92 9.42 -22.02
N GLN A 63 14.17 8.18 -21.62
CA GLN A 63 13.13 7.17 -21.40
C GLN A 63 12.52 7.24 -20.00
N PHE A 64 13.26 7.78 -19.03
CA PHE A 64 12.84 7.88 -17.65
C PHE A 64 12.33 9.27 -17.30
N ASP A 65 11.38 9.33 -16.37
CA ASP A 65 10.78 10.58 -15.92
C ASP A 65 11.57 11.13 -14.73
N ARG A 66 12.38 12.18 -14.96
CA ARG A 66 13.19 12.79 -13.91
C ARG A 66 12.35 13.32 -12.75
N ALA A 67 11.19 13.91 -13.04
CA ALA A 67 10.31 14.43 -12.01
C ALA A 67 9.73 13.29 -11.14
N GLU A 68 9.57 12.08 -11.69
CA GLU A 68 9.17 10.91 -10.90
C GLU A 68 10.26 10.49 -9.90
N VAL A 69 11.53 10.50 -10.31
CA VAL A 69 12.67 10.17 -9.44
C VAL A 69 12.81 11.20 -8.33
N GLU A 70 12.82 12.49 -8.68
CA GLU A 70 12.93 13.60 -7.73
C GLU A 70 11.78 13.60 -6.71
N ARG A 71 10.55 13.46 -7.21
CA ARG A 71 9.37 13.36 -6.33
C ARG A 71 9.50 12.17 -5.39
N LEU A 72 10.00 11.03 -5.87
CA LEU A 72 10.16 9.86 -4.99
C LEU A 72 11.26 10.05 -3.95
N LEU A 73 12.38 10.67 -4.31
CA LEU A 73 13.47 11.01 -3.38
C LEU A 73 12.96 11.92 -2.25
N LYS A 74 12.04 12.83 -2.58
CA LYS A 74 11.42 13.75 -1.62
C LYS A 74 10.34 13.08 -0.76
N ASP A 75 9.39 12.39 -1.39
CA ASP A 75 8.20 11.87 -0.71
C ASP A 75 8.47 10.55 0.04
N GLN A 76 9.35 9.70 -0.50
CA GLN A 76 9.60 8.35 0.01
C GLN A 76 11.10 7.98 -0.13
N PRO A 77 12.01 8.70 0.55
CA PRO A 77 13.45 8.45 0.43
C PRO A 77 13.84 7.03 0.87
N GLY A 78 13.09 6.41 1.79
CA GLY A 78 13.30 5.01 2.19
C GLY A 78 13.12 4.00 1.05
N ALA A 79 12.42 4.36 -0.05
CA ALA A 79 12.29 3.49 -1.22
C ALA A 79 13.62 3.20 -1.92
N PHE A 80 14.62 4.06 -1.75
CA PHE A 80 15.93 3.93 -2.38
C PHE A 80 16.88 3.05 -1.58
N THR A 81 16.55 2.64 -0.34
CA THR A 81 17.50 1.90 0.47
C THR A 81 17.87 0.55 -0.17
N ALA A 82 19.17 0.26 -0.17
CA ALA A 82 19.68 -1.05 -0.48
C ALA A 82 19.05 -2.12 0.46
N PRO A 83 19.01 -3.40 0.07
CA PRO A 83 19.66 -4.00 -1.11
C PRO A 83 18.85 -3.95 -2.41
N ARG A 84 17.63 -3.38 -2.37
CA ARG A 84 16.68 -3.43 -3.47
C ARG A 84 16.61 -2.15 -4.28
N GLY A 85 16.65 -1.00 -3.60
CA GLY A 85 16.54 0.31 -4.23
C GLY A 85 15.16 0.60 -4.84
N ALA A 86 15.03 1.81 -5.38
CA ALA A 86 13.82 2.24 -6.07
C ALA A 86 13.92 1.88 -7.56
N ARG A 87 12.87 1.23 -8.08
CA ARG A 87 12.76 0.85 -9.48
C ARG A 87 11.77 1.75 -10.23
N PHE A 88 12.17 2.16 -11.44
CA PHE A 88 11.42 2.99 -12.36
C PHE A 88 11.36 2.34 -13.74
N VAL A 89 10.23 2.44 -14.42
CA VAL A 89 10.02 1.82 -15.74
C VAL A 89 10.10 2.90 -16.80
N GLY A 90 11.03 2.73 -17.74
CA GLY A 90 11.22 3.62 -18.89
C GLY A 90 10.12 3.45 -19.94
N ARG A 91 9.78 4.55 -20.62
CA ARG A 91 8.80 4.58 -21.70
C ARG A 91 9.43 4.07 -23.00
N GLU A 92 9.02 2.91 -23.47
CA GLU A 92 9.48 2.33 -24.74
C GLU A 92 8.35 1.64 -25.52
N LYS A 93 8.56 1.39 -26.82
CA LYS A 93 7.66 0.57 -27.64
C LYS A 93 7.54 -0.84 -27.05
N SER A 94 6.30 -1.34 -26.93
CA SER A 94 5.98 -2.56 -26.20
C SER A 94 6.78 -3.78 -26.66
N GLY A 95 7.40 -4.50 -25.73
CA GLY A 95 8.12 -5.78 -25.99
C GLY A 95 9.54 -5.80 -25.41
N VAL A 96 10.12 -4.63 -25.19
CA VAL A 96 11.36 -4.41 -24.44
C VAL A 96 11.08 -3.29 -23.44
N GLY A 97 11.44 -3.48 -22.18
CA GLY A 97 11.34 -2.43 -21.16
C GLY A 97 12.70 -2.15 -20.55
N HIS A 98 13.02 -0.88 -20.29
CA HIS A 98 14.17 -0.51 -19.47
C HIS A 98 13.68 -0.23 -18.04
N GLU A 99 14.34 -0.80 -17.05
CA GLU A 99 14.13 -0.56 -15.64
C GLU A 99 15.35 0.19 -15.08
N LEU A 100 15.15 1.41 -14.57
CA LEU A 100 16.15 2.15 -13.82
C LEU A 100 16.01 1.76 -12.35
N ILE A 101 17.10 1.26 -11.76
CA ILE A 101 17.20 0.88 -10.36
C ILE A 101 18.20 1.83 -9.71
N VAL A 102 17.76 2.52 -8.67
CA VAL A 102 18.61 3.43 -7.88
C VAL A 102 18.65 2.90 -6.44
N GLU A 103 19.81 2.41 -6.03
CA GLU A 103 20.09 1.88 -4.69
C GLU A 103 20.94 2.91 -3.93
N ALA A 104 20.49 3.31 -2.74
CA ALA A 104 21.22 4.10 -1.76
C ALA A 104 21.81 3.13 -0.72
N VAL A 105 23.14 3.02 -0.72
CA VAL A 105 23.93 2.19 0.19
C VAL A 105 24.58 3.13 1.21
N PRO A 106 24.21 3.07 2.50
CA PRO A 106 24.86 3.87 3.53
C PRO A 106 26.31 3.36 3.76
N TYR A 107 27.24 4.26 4.03
CA TYR A 107 28.64 3.90 4.37
C TYR A 107 28.80 3.37 5.81
N HIS A 108 27.70 3.29 6.56
CA HIS A 108 27.62 2.77 7.93
C HIS A 108 28.45 3.57 8.94
N ARG A 109 28.76 4.84 8.66
CA ARG A 109 29.38 5.75 9.63
C ARG A 109 28.28 6.41 10.45
N TRP A 110 27.76 5.64 11.39
CA TRP A 110 26.67 6.08 12.26
C TRP A 110 27.19 7.05 13.33
N GLU A 111 27.06 8.35 13.08
CA GLU A 111 27.32 9.38 14.09
C GLU A 111 26.07 9.66 14.92
N ARG A 112 26.21 9.80 16.25
CA ARG A 112 25.09 10.17 17.14
C ARG A 112 25.16 11.67 17.36
N PHE A 113 24.16 12.41 16.86
CA PHE A 113 23.97 13.79 17.28
C PHE A 113 23.09 13.81 18.53
N SER A 114 23.57 14.46 19.59
CA SER A 114 22.68 14.96 20.63
C SER A 114 21.93 16.15 20.03
N ASP A 115 20.60 16.11 19.99
CA ASP A 115 19.80 17.26 19.57
C ASP A 115 20.28 18.52 20.31
N VAL A 116 20.55 19.57 19.54
CA VAL A 116 21.09 20.84 20.04
C VAL A 116 20.08 21.44 21.02
N GLY A 117 20.34 21.32 22.32
CA GLY A 117 19.51 21.88 23.40
C GLY A 117 18.83 20.88 24.34
N GLY A 118 19.05 19.57 24.21
CA GLY A 118 18.59 18.58 25.20
C GLY A 118 17.06 18.42 25.33
N ALA A 119 16.29 18.98 24.39
CA ALA A 119 14.84 18.84 24.36
C ALA A 119 14.46 17.45 23.83
N THR A 120 13.60 16.73 24.55
CA THR A 120 13.00 15.48 24.09
C THR A 120 12.10 15.75 22.88
N VAL A 121 12.42 15.18 21.73
CA VAL A 121 11.59 15.28 20.53
C VAL A 121 10.85 13.97 20.33
N ARG A 122 9.54 14.08 20.15
CA ARG A 122 8.66 12.95 19.86
C ARG A 122 8.82 12.48 18.42
N VAL A 123 9.07 11.18 18.24
CA VAL A 123 8.97 10.51 16.94
C VAL A 123 7.57 9.90 16.84
N ASP A 124 6.77 10.42 15.92
CA ASP A 124 5.47 9.87 15.54
C ASP A 124 5.56 9.40 14.09
N THR A 125 5.34 8.11 13.86
CA THR A 125 5.23 7.54 12.52
C THR A 125 3.81 7.04 12.33
N MET A 126 3.12 7.62 11.36
CA MET A 126 1.79 7.19 10.95
C MET A 126 1.86 6.56 9.56
N ARG A 127 1.27 5.38 9.41
CA ARG A 127 1.16 4.66 8.14
C ARG A 127 -0.30 4.45 7.81
N ARG A 128 -0.68 4.78 6.59
CA ARG A 128 -2.06 4.72 6.12
C ARG A 128 -2.12 3.98 4.81
N GLY A 129 -3.02 3.01 4.73
CA GLY A 129 -3.32 2.26 3.53
C GLY A 129 -4.81 2.27 3.27
N GLN A 130 -5.19 2.52 2.02
CA GLN A 130 -6.55 2.33 1.57
C GLN A 130 -6.50 1.49 0.30
N SER A 131 -7.35 0.47 0.25
CA SER A 131 -7.57 -0.35 -0.92
C SER A 131 -9.06 -0.48 -1.11
N GLY A 132 -9.53 -0.41 -2.34
CA GLY A 132 -10.93 -0.68 -2.61
C GLY A 132 -11.11 -1.11 -4.05
N TYR A 133 -12.10 -1.95 -4.26
CA TYR A 133 -12.57 -2.32 -5.59
C TYR A 133 -14.09 -2.15 -5.60
N GLY A 134 -14.61 -1.68 -6.71
CA GLY A 134 -16.04 -1.39 -6.81
C GLY A 134 -16.29 -0.22 -7.73
N GLY A 135 -17.47 -0.22 -8.33
CA GLY A 135 -17.86 0.80 -9.28
C GLY A 135 -19.37 0.97 -9.28
N GLY A 136 -19.80 2.22 -9.42
CA GLY A 136 -21.19 2.53 -9.72
C GLY A 136 -21.47 2.22 -11.19
N ARG A 137 -22.46 1.39 -11.47
CA ARG A 137 -23.03 1.26 -12.82
C ARG A 137 -24.43 1.83 -12.82
N SER A 138 -24.65 2.85 -13.62
CA SER A 138 -25.99 3.38 -13.85
C SER A 138 -26.52 2.89 -15.19
N VAL A 139 -27.70 2.27 -15.19
CA VAL A 139 -28.44 1.98 -16.41
C VAL A 139 -29.75 2.76 -16.35
N GLY A 140 -29.98 3.61 -17.34
CA GLY A 140 -31.18 4.42 -17.37
C GLY A 140 -31.72 4.63 -18.77
N THR A 141 -33.04 4.83 -18.85
CA THR A 141 -33.73 5.20 -20.06
C THR A 141 -34.56 6.45 -19.79
N GLY A 142 -34.56 7.36 -20.76
CA GLY A 142 -35.32 8.61 -20.70
C GLY A 142 -36.20 8.74 -21.94
N ARG A 143 -37.44 9.17 -21.75
CA ARG A 143 -38.30 9.65 -22.83
C ARG A 143 -38.61 11.11 -22.56
N ARG A 144 -38.44 11.96 -23.57
CA ARG A 144 -38.79 13.39 -23.50
C ARG A 144 -39.68 13.72 -24.67
N ILE A 145 -40.82 14.34 -24.38
CA ILE A 145 -41.67 14.96 -25.38
C ILE A 145 -41.51 16.47 -25.19
N ALA A 146 -41.23 17.18 -26.26
CA ALA A 146 -41.14 18.63 -26.25
C ALA A 146 -42.04 19.18 -27.34
N LEU A 147 -42.88 20.13 -26.97
CA LEU A 147 -43.70 20.91 -27.89
C LEU A 147 -43.16 22.33 -27.84
N ALA A 148 -42.87 22.89 -29.00
CA ALA A 148 -42.45 24.28 -29.12
C ALA A 148 -43.38 24.98 -30.10
N ILE A 149 -43.98 26.08 -29.67
CA ILE A 149 -44.75 26.96 -30.53
C ILE A 149 -43.88 28.19 -30.76
N GLY A 150 -43.53 28.40 -32.03
CA GLY A 150 -42.90 29.62 -32.50
C GLY A 150 -43.98 30.56 -32.99
N MET A 151 -44.20 31.67 -32.30
CA MET A 151 -45.02 32.76 -32.83
C MET A 151 -44.09 33.78 -33.48
N GLY A 152 -44.35 34.10 -34.74
CA GLY A 152 -43.67 35.16 -35.45
C GLY A 152 -44.63 35.84 -36.41
N PRO A 153 -44.63 37.18 -36.45
CA PRO A 153 -45.08 37.90 -37.63
C PRO A 153 -44.16 39.12 -37.96
N PRO A 154 -44.43 39.84 -39.05
CA PRO A 154 -43.66 39.92 -40.30
C PRO A 154 -42.28 40.64 -40.23
N LEU A 155 -41.67 40.78 -39.04
CA LEU A 155 -40.38 41.44 -38.82
C LEU A 155 -39.43 40.49 -38.08
N ASN A 156 -38.13 40.77 -38.10
CA ASN A 156 -36.99 39.89 -37.72
C ASN A 156 -36.94 39.33 -36.27
N TRP A 157 -38.05 39.25 -35.54
CA TRP A 157 -38.15 38.83 -34.13
C TRP A 157 -38.97 37.53 -33.99
N MET A 158 -38.54 36.63 -33.11
CA MET A 158 -39.22 35.34 -32.89
C MET A 158 -39.42 35.09 -31.40
N LEU A 159 -40.63 34.69 -31.01
CA LEU A 159 -40.95 34.17 -29.67
C LEU A 159 -41.13 32.66 -29.77
N LYS A 160 -40.29 31.90 -29.05
CA LYS A 160 -40.42 30.45 -28.90
C LYS A 160 -40.81 30.13 -27.47
N ILE A 161 -41.96 29.48 -27.32
CA ILE A 161 -42.37 28.89 -26.04
C ILE A 161 -42.30 27.38 -26.21
N GLY A 162 -41.39 26.77 -25.47
CA GLY A 162 -41.21 25.33 -25.39
C GLY A 162 -41.75 24.79 -24.07
N VAL A 163 -42.60 23.78 -24.13
CA VAL A 163 -42.95 22.95 -22.96
C VAL A 163 -42.37 21.57 -23.21
N SER A 164 -41.66 21.03 -22.23
CA SER A 164 -41.10 19.69 -22.31
C SER A 164 -41.49 18.86 -21.11
N LEU A 165 -41.92 17.63 -21.36
CA LEU A 165 -42.24 16.64 -20.35
C LEU A 165 -41.33 15.44 -20.56
N GLY A 166 -40.50 15.16 -19.55
CA GLY A 166 -39.54 14.07 -19.53
C GLY A 166 -39.87 13.06 -18.45
N TRP A 167 -39.70 11.79 -18.77
CA TRP A 167 -39.69 10.70 -17.79
C TRP A 167 -38.36 9.99 -17.90
N THR A 168 -37.66 9.88 -16.78
CA THR A 168 -36.42 9.11 -16.69
C THR A 168 -36.57 7.99 -15.69
N ARG A 169 -36.12 6.80 -16.07
CA ARG A 169 -35.98 5.66 -15.18
C ARG A 169 -34.49 5.35 -15.11
N LYS A 170 -33.92 5.33 -13.92
CA LYS A 170 -32.50 5.04 -13.71
C LYS A 170 -32.37 4.00 -12.62
N THR A 171 -31.53 3.01 -12.87
CA THR A 171 -31.11 2.02 -11.89
C THR A 171 -29.62 2.19 -11.67
N ASP A 172 -29.25 2.58 -10.47
CA ASP A 172 -27.87 2.66 -10.03
C ASP A 172 -27.52 1.40 -9.25
N TYR A 173 -26.46 0.72 -9.68
CA TYR A 173 -25.84 -0.40 -9.00
C TYR A 173 -24.55 0.09 -8.36
N THR A 174 -24.49 0.08 -7.04
CA THR A 174 -23.30 0.43 -6.28
C THR A 174 -22.81 -0.83 -5.59
N GLN A 175 -21.79 -1.45 -6.16
CA GLN A 175 -21.12 -2.59 -5.54
C GLN A 175 -19.66 -2.23 -5.31
N GLY A 176 -19.21 -2.36 -4.08
CA GLY A 176 -17.82 -2.11 -3.76
C GLY A 176 -17.42 -2.55 -2.37
N THR A 177 -16.15 -2.83 -2.22
CA THR A 177 -15.49 -3.03 -0.94
C THR A 177 -14.46 -1.93 -0.78
N GLN A 178 -14.55 -1.19 0.31
CA GLN A 178 -13.55 -0.22 0.72
C GLN A 178 -12.88 -0.71 2.00
N ALA A 179 -11.57 -0.81 1.98
CA ALA A 179 -10.76 -1.21 3.11
C ALA A 179 -9.77 -0.09 3.42
N TYR A 180 -9.68 0.21 4.71
CA TYR A 180 -8.87 1.26 5.27
C TYR A 180 -8.07 0.68 6.45
N HIS A 181 -6.81 1.07 6.54
CA HIS A 181 -5.91 0.74 7.62
C HIS A 181 -5.06 1.95 7.98
N GLN A 182 -4.86 2.14 9.28
CA GLN A 182 -3.97 3.14 9.83
C GLN A 182 -3.27 2.57 11.05
N SER A 183 -1.95 2.54 11.02
CA SER A 183 -1.14 2.27 12.20
C SER A 183 -0.37 3.53 12.60
N GLU A 184 -0.26 3.75 13.90
CA GLU A 184 0.56 4.82 14.48
C GLU A 184 1.51 4.22 15.50
N TYR A 185 2.77 4.59 15.39
CA TYR A 185 3.79 4.31 16.39
C TYR A 185 4.34 5.62 16.92
N ARG A 186 4.39 5.73 18.25
CA ARG A 186 4.78 6.95 18.96
C ARG A 186 5.83 6.63 20.02
N SER A 187 6.95 7.33 19.96
CA SER A 187 8.00 7.33 20.98
C SER A 187 8.34 8.78 21.37
N VAL A 188 8.62 9.01 22.65
CA VAL A 188 8.80 10.37 23.23
C VAL A 188 10.22 10.57 23.77
N ASP A 189 10.98 9.51 24.01
CA ASP A 189 12.28 9.61 24.67
C ASP A 189 13.41 9.85 23.66
N GLY A 190 14.28 10.81 23.97
CA GLY A 190 15.60 11.16 23.40
C GLY A 190 15.92 11.06 21.89
N SER A 191 14.92 10.85 21.02
CA SER A 191 15.11 10.39 19.63
C SER A 191 16.36 10.89 18.91
N HIS A 192 17.19 9.94 18.45
CA HIS A 192 18.50 10.22 17.89
C HIS A 192 18.48 10.46 16.39
N LEU A 193 19.22 11.47 15.96
CA LEU A 193 19.53 11.71 14.56
C LEU A 193 20.91 11.13 14.23
N HIS A 194 20.96 10.34 13.16
CA HIS A 194 22.17 9.88 12.54
C HIS A 194 22.34 10.51 11.16
N LEU A 195 23.57 10.87 10.81
CA LEU A 195 23.95 11.32 9.48
C LEU A 195 24.95 10.31 8.94
N ASP A 196 24.78 9.91 7.69
CA ASP A 196 25.70 8.98 7.02
C ASP A 196 25.97 9.45 5.59
N ASP A 197 27.16 9.12 5.13
CA ASP A 197 27.52 9.24 3.72
C ASP A 197 26.73 8.18 2.94
N VAL A 198 26.35 8.50 1.71
CA VAL A 198 25.56 7.59 0.86
C VAL A 198 26.30 7.32 -0.42
N HIS A 199 26.47 6.04 -0.73
CA HIS A 199 26.87 5.57 -2.05
C HIS A 199 25.62 5.22 -2.85
N TYR A 200 25.42 5.91 -3.96
CA TYR A 200 24.35 5.59 -4.91
C TYR A 200 24.87 4.65 -5.99
N ARG A 201 24.16 3.54 -6.19
CA ARG A 201 24.34 2.64 -7.33
C ARG A 201 23.16 2.81 -8.26
N VAL A 202 23.44 3.17 -9.50
CA VAL A 202 22.47 3.34 -10.57
C VAL A 202 22.67 2.20 -11.56
N ARG A 203 21.62 1.42 -11.82
CA ARG A 203 21.65 0.37 -12.83
C ARG A 203 20.46 0.54 -13.77
N VAL A 204 20.68 0.27 -15.06
CA VAL A 204 19.61 0.16 -16.04
C VAL A 204 19.59 -1.27 -16.54
N GLU A 205 18.49 -1.95 -16.28
CA GLU A 205 18.25 -3.32 -16.71
C GLU A 205 17.28 -3.33 -17.89
N ARG A 206 17.63 -4.06 -18.94
CA ARG A 206 16.73 -4.36 -20.05
C ARG A 206 15.95 -5.62 -19.73
N VAL A 207 14.63 -5.50 -19.76
CA VAL A 207 13.67 -6.55 -19.47
C VAL A 207 13.06 -7.06 -20.77
N THR A 208 13.28 -8.34 -21.06
CA THR A 208 12.75 -9.04 -22.23
C THR A 208 12.09 -10.35 -21.83
N GLU A 209 11.16 -10.84 -22.66
CA GLU A 209 10.61 -12.19 -22.47
C GLU A 209 11.73 -13.22 -22.67
N ALA A 210 11.83 -14.18 -21.76
CA ALA A 210 12.78 -15.27 -21.86
C ALA A 210 12.49 -16.08 -23.14
N PRO A 211 13.52 -16.58 -23.85
CA PRO A 211 13.32 -17.46 -24.99
C PRO A 211 12.42 -18.63 -24.62
N LYS A 212 11.44 -18.96 -25.47
CA LYS A 212 10.61 -20.15 -25.28
C LYS A 212 11.54 -21.37 -25.26
N PRO A 213 11.56 -22.20 -24.21
CA PRO A 213 12.36 -23.41 -24.23
C PRO A 213 11.93 -24.29 -25.42
N PRO A 214 12.87 -24.99 -26.07
CA PRO A 214 12.50 -26.01 -27.07
C PRO A 214 11.51 -26.99 -26.43
N GLY A 215 10.53 -27.47 -27.22
CA GLY A 215 9.34 -28.17 -26.75
C GLY A 215 9.63 -29.33 -25.77
N PRO A 216 8.65 -29.70 -24.93
CA PRO A 216 8.90 -30.55 -23.77
C PRO A 216 9.37 -31.95 -24.17
N ALA A 217 10.49 -32.41 -23.59
CA ALA A 217 10.65 -33.83 -23.33
C ALA A 217 9.54 -34.27 -22.36
N ALA A 218 9.00 -35.48 -22.56
CA ALA A 218 7.82 -35.99 -21.87
C ALA A 218 7.86 -35.75 -20.35
N PRO A 219 6.76 -35.29 -19.73
CA PRO A 219 6.73 -34.99 -18.30
C PRO A 219 6.92 -36.27 -17.50
N THR A 220 7.90 -36.27 -16.59
CA THR A 220 8.01 -37.29 -15.55
C THR A 220 6.85 -37.10 -14.56
N PRO A 221 6.04 -38.13 -14.25
CA PRO A 221 4.94 -38.00 -13.31
C PRO A 221 5.47 -37.60 -11.92
N GLY A 222 4.93 -36.51 -11.35
CA GLY A 222 5.13 -36.17 -9.93
C GLY A 222 5.92 -34.91 -9.62
N THR A 223 6.48 -34.20 -10.60
CA THR A 223 7.15 -32.90 -10.35
C THR A 223 6.33 -31.76 -10.97
N PRO A 224 5.75 -30.83 -10.19
CA PRO A 224 5.11 -29.65 -10.76
C PRO A 224 6.16 -28.83 -11.52
N PRO A 225 5.87 -28.34 -12.74
CA PRO A 225 6.85 -27.55 -13.47
C PRO A 225 7.10 -26.26 -12.70
N ALA A 226 8.32 -26.09 -12.18
CA ALA A 226 8.82 -24.79 -11.78
C ALA A 226 8.76 -23.92 -13.05
N THR A 227 7.79 -23.01 -13.11
CA THR A 227 7.66 -22.09 -14.24
C THR A 227 8.88 -21.19 -14.18
N ALA A 228 9.86 -21.42 -15.05
CA ALA A 228 11.05 -20.57 -15.17
C ALA A 228 10.61 -19.10 -15.26
N PRO A 229 11.39 -18.14 -14.72
CA PRO A 229 11.05 -16.73 -14.80
C PRO A 229 10.84 -16.37 -16.27
N ARG A 230 9.60 -15.94 -16.58
CA ARG A 230 9.20 -15.54 -17.94
C ARG A 230 10.00 -14.34 -18.45
N TRP A 231 10.64 -13.59 -17.56
CA TRP A 231 11.32 -12.35 -17.86
C TRP A 231 12.81 -12.46 -17.54
N GLN A 232 13.65 -12.00 -18.47
CA GLN A 232 15.09 -11.90 -18.29
C GLN A 232 15.47 -10.43 -18.16
N ARG A 233 16.35 -10.13 -17.21
CA ARG A 233 16.94 -8.81 -17.01
C ARG A 233 18.40 -8.85 -17.38
N THR A 234 18.81 -7.97 -18.28
CA THR A 234 20.21 -7.81 -18.69
C THR A 234 20.65 -6.41 -18.36
N GLU A 235 21.72 -6.25 -17.58
CA GLU A 235 22.28 -4.93 -17.29
C GLU A 235 22.81 -4.30 -18.60
N VAL A 236 22.34 -3.08 -18.90
CA VAL A 236 22.76 -2.30 -20.08
C VAL A 236 23.70 -1.18 -19.67
N HIS A 237 23.56 -0.68 -18.45
CA HIS A 237 24.37 0.40 -17.92
C HIS A 237 24.41 0.33 -16.40
N SER A 238 25.57 0.64 -15.83
CA SER A 238 25.77 0.85 -14.41
C SER A 238 26.65 2.07 -14.17
N ALA A 239 26.33 2.80 -13.11
CA ALA A 239 27.10 3.93 -12.64
C ALA A 239 27.01 4.00 -11.12
N GLU A 240 28.02 4.60 -10.50
CA GLU A 240 28.08 4.75 -9.06
C GLU A 240 28.60 6.14 -8.70
N PHE A 241 28.05 6.74 -7.64
CA PHE A 241 28.54 8.01 -7.12
C PHE A 241 28.26 8.13 -5.63
N ALA A 242 29.10 8.87 -4.91
CA ALA A 242 28.95 9.10 -3.48
C ALA A 242 28.50 10.53 -3.19
N LEU A 243 27.65 10.67 -2.18
CA LEU A 243 27.24 11.95 -1.62
C LEU A 243 27.59 11.96 -0.13
N ARG A 244 28.37 12.95 0.29
CA ARG A 244 28.71 13.15 1.68
C ARG A 244 27.50 13.66 2.46
N ASP A 245 27.28 13.15 3.66
CA ASP A 245 26.19 13.55 4.56
C ASP A 245 24.81 13.45 3.88
N GLY A 246 24.68 12.54 2.91
CA GLY A 246 23.54 12.46 1.98
C GLY A 246 22.27 11.92 2.63
N LEU A 247 22.40 11.17 3.73
CA LEU A 247 21.30 10.52 4.43
C LEU A 247 21.25 10.99 5.88
N SER A 248 20.11 11.56 6.27
CA SER A 248 19.77 11.78 7.68
C SER A 248 18.68 10.81 8.10
N TRP A 249 18.89 10.12 9.22
CA TRP A 249 17.98 9.12 9.74
C TRP A 249 17.72 9.35 11.22
N ARG A 250 16.47 9.72 11.54
CA ARG A 250 16.01 9.89 12.90
C ARG A 250 15.35 8.62 13.40
N LEU A 251 15.93 8.01 14.43
CA LEU A 251 15.46 6.76 15.03
C LEU A 251 14.83 7.00 16.41
N PRO A 252 13.81 6.21 16.79
CA PRO A 252 13.32 6.17 18.15
C PRO A 252 14.36 5.57 19.11
N ASP A 253 14.35 6.01 20.37
CA ASP A 253 15.33 5.59 21.38
C ASP A 253 15.27 4.10 21.69
N GLU A 254 14.11 3.49 21.57
CA GLU A 254 13.89 2.05 21.73
C GLU A 254 14.82 1.18 20.85
N LEU A 255 15.30 1.72 19.73
CA LEU A 255 16.19 1.04 18.79
C LEU A 255 17.66 1.36 19.01
N THR A 256 17.98 2.43 19.73
CA THR A 256 19.35 2.92 19.88
C THR A 256 19.87 2.70 21.31
N VAL A 257 18.97 2.67 22.29
CA VAL A 257 19.22 2.38 23.69
C VAL A 257 18.55 1.04 24.01
N PRO A 258 19.32 -0.06 24.12
CA PRO A 258 18.76 -1.36 24.44
C PRO A 258 18.03 -1.33 25.77
N PHE A 259 16.87 -2.00 25.83
CA PHE A 259 16.17 -2.21 27.08
C PHE A 259 17.02 -3.03 28.05
N LYS A 260 17.26 -2.50 29.25
CA LYS A 260 18.06 -3.14 30.31
C LYS A 260 17.22 -3.77 31.44
N GLY A 261 15.89 -3.75 31.31
CA GLY A 261 15.01 -4.33 32.32
C GLY A 261 14.95 -5.87 32.23
N PRO A 262 14.18 -6.52 33.13
CA PRO A 262 13.96 -7.96 33.05
C PRO A 262 13.23 -8.30 31.74
N GLU A 263 13.70 -9.34 31.06
CA GLU A 263 13.12 -9.83 29.80
C GLU A 263 11.64 -10.19 30.00
N ARG A 264 10.76 -9.55 29.21
CA ARG A 264 9.30 -9.71 29.37
C ARG A 264 8.68 -10.47 28.21
N ALA A 265 9.34 -10.48 27.07
CA ALA A 265 8.87 -11.07 25.83
C ALA A 265 9.64 -12.36 25.51
N PRO A 266 9.01 -13.37 24.89
CA PRO A 266 9.74 -14.53 24.38
C PRO A 266 10.77 -14.13 23.31
N ARG A 267 11.98 -14.71 23.34
CA ARG A 267 13.01 -14.47 22.31
C ARG A 267 12.59 -14.89 20.93
N THR A 268 11.90 -16.02 20.85
CA THR A 268 11.40 -16.59 19.60
C THR A 268 9.90 -16.82 19.70
N LEU A 269 9.20 -16.52 18.61
CA LEU A 269 7.78 -16.83 18.46
C LEU A 269 7.60 -17.66 17.20
N THR A 270 6.76 -18.68 17.28
CA THR A 270 6.23 -19.38 16.11
C THR A 270 4.74 -19.06 16.06
N PHE A 271 4.25 -18.60 14.91
CA PHE A 271 2.84 -18.24 14.80
C PHE A 271 2.01 -19.49 14.51
N PRO A 272 1.00 -19.81 15.34
CA PRO A 272 0.02 -20.84 14.99
C PRO A 272 -0.76 -20.46 13.72
N ASP A 273 -1.19 -21.44 12.96
CA ASP A 273 -1.98 -21.22 11.75
C ASP A 273 -3.23 -20.38 12.04
N GLY A 274 -3.35 -19.24 11.34
CA GLY A 274 -4.47 -18.31 11.48
C GLY A 274 -4.46 -17.46 12.76
N ALA A 275 -3.42 -17.56 13.59
CA ALA A 275 -3.25 -16.73 14.77
C ALA A 275 -2.36 -15.52 14.46
N GLU A 276 -2.95 -14.33 14.55
CA GLU A 276 -2.24 -13.06 14.40
C GLU A 276 -2.23 -12.27 15.74
N PRO A 277 -1.30 -11.32 15.90
CA PRO A 277 -1.37 -10.33 16.97
C PRO A 277 -2.71 -9.58 16.91
N ARG A 278 -3.31 -9.26 18.06
CA ARG A 278 -4.57 -8.51 18.08
C ARG A 278 -4.37 -7.03 17.75
N ILE A 279 -3.20 -6.51 18.14
CA ILE A 279 -2.73 -5.16 17.84
C ILE A 279 -1.27 -5.28 17.44
N THR A 280 -0.92 -4.71 16.29
CA THR A 280 0.45 -4.67 15.81
C THR A 280 0.70 -3.41 14.99
N ASP A 281 1.91 -2.85 15.06
CA ASP A 281 2.41 -1.91 14.04
C ASP A 281 3.55 -2.59 13.30
N THR A 282 3.31 -2.93 12.03
CA THR A 282 4.40 -3.29 11.12
C THR A 282 5.13 -2.00 10.77
N THR A 283 6.28 -1.82 11.42
CA THR A 283 7.03 -0.57 11.34
C THR A 283 7.94 -0.54 10.11
N ALA A 284 8.36 -1.72 9.63
CA ALA A 284 9.25 -1.80 8.48
C ALA A 284 9.11 -3.10 7.70
N LEU A 285 9.54 -3.05 6.43
CA LEU A 285 9.32 -4.11 5.45
C LEU A 285 10.51 -4.30 4.51
N HIS A 286 10.93 -5.54 4.36
CA HIS A 286 11.92 -5.98 3.40
C HIS A 286 11.37 -7.11 2.52
N LEU A 287 11.48 -6.95 1.21
CA LEU A 287 11.01 -7.92 0.22
C LEU A 287 12.23 -8.72 -0.26
N THR A 288 12.41 -9.92 0.31
CA THR A 288 13.54 -10.81 0.03
C THR A 288 13.47 -11.35 -1.40
N ASP A 289 12.29 -11.80 -1.83
CA ASP A 289 12.05 -12.17 -3.23
C ASP A 289 11.69 -10.93 -4.07
N PRO A 290 11.83 -10.96 -5.42
CA PRO A 290 11.36 -9.89 -6.30
C PRO A 290 9.86 -10.04 -6.65
N PRO A 291 8.91 -9.41 -5.92
CA PRO A 291 7.49 -9.46 -6.27
C PRO A 291 7.15 -8.89 -7.63
N GLU A 292 7.99 -8.07 -8.27
CA GLU A 292 7.73 -7.60 -9.64
C GLU A 292 7.66 -8.76 -10.62
N ASP A 293 8.47 -9.81 -10.42
CA ASP A 293 8.49 -10.97 -11.31
C ASP A 293 7.23 -11.80 -11.17
N VAL A 294 6.81 -12.01 -9.92
CA VAL A 294 5.55 -12.67 -9.60
C VAL A 294 4.36 -11.83 -10.12
N ALA A 295 4.38 -10.52 -9.89
CA ALA A 295 3.38 -9.57 -10.35
C ALA A 295 3.26 -9.53 -11.88
N LEU A 296 4.37 -9.47 -12.60
CA LEU A 296 4.41 -9.49 -14.07
C LEU A 296 3.94 -10.84 -14.62
N ALA A 297 4.36 -11.94 -14.00
CA ALA A 297 3.97 -13.27 -14.43
C ALA A 297 2.47 -13.55 -14.24
N ILE A 298 1.87 -13.04 -13.15
CA ILE A 298 0.43 -13.17 -12.87
C ILE A 298 -0.39 -12.24 -13.76
N SER A 299 0.00 -10.97 -13.86
CA SER A 299 -0.79 -9.96 -14.60
C SER A 299 -0.71 -10.09 -16.13
N GLY A 300 0.34 -10.74 -16.65
CA GLY A 300 0.61 -10.76 -18.09
C GLY A 300 0.90 -9.37 -18.69
N ALA A 301 1.28 -8.40 -17.85
CA ALA A 301 1.70 -7.08 -18.30
C ALA A 301 2.99 -7.19 -19.13
N ARG A 302 3.07 -6.44 -20.23
CA ARG A 302 4.29 -6.38 -21.05
C ARG A 302 5.33 -5.45 -20.40
N PRO A 303 6.63 -5.76 -20.45
CA PRO A 303 7.68 -4.85 -20.06
C PRO A 303 7.57 -3.51 -20.78
N GLY A 304 7.92 -2.43 -20.09
CA GLY A 304 7.76 -1.05 -20.57
C GLY A 304 6.32 -0.52 -20.67
N SER A 305 5.29 -1.34 -20.39
CA SER A 305 3.90 -0.89 -20.45
C SER A 305 3.47 -0.05 -19.24
N SER A 306 2.36 0.70 -19.38
CA SER A 306 1.71 1.40 -18.27
C SER A 306 1.36 0.45 -17.12
N ALA A 307 0.85 -0.75 -17.43
CA ALA A 307 0.57 -1.78 -16.43
C ALA A 307 1.83 -2.21 -15.68
N HIS A 308 2.97 -2.38 -16.37
CA HIS A 308 4.24 -2.68 -15.73
C HIS A 308 4.66 -1.58 -14.74
N ARG A 309 4.57 -0.31 -15.14
CA ARG A 309 4.87 0.83 -14.26
C ARG A 309 3.97 0.85 -13.01
N THR A 310 2.67 0.61 -13.19
CA THR A 310 1.71 0.53 -12.07
C THR A 310 2.04 -0.61 -11.12
N LEU A 311 2.43 -1.77 -11.63
CA LEU A 311 2.82 -2.94 -10.85
C LEU A 311 4.06 -2.70 -10.00
N VAL A 312 5.14 -2.20 -10.61
CA VAL A 312 6.40 -1.88 -9.91
C VAL A 312 6.17 -0.84 -8.81
N SER A 313 5.31 0.14 -9.06
CA SER A 313 4.93 1.13 -8.05
C SER A 313 4.13 0.51 -6.90
N TYR A 314 3.21 -0.42 -7.20
CA TYR A 314 2.35 -1.07 -6.20
C TYR A 314 3.12 -1.99 -5.26
N VAL A 315 4.02 -2.84 -5.79
CA VAL A 315 4.77 -3.83 -4.99
C VAL A 315 5.92 -3.23 -4.19
N ARG A 316 6.11 -1.90 -4.24
CA ARG A 316 7.16 -1.21 -3.51
C ARG A 316 6.97 -1.35 -1.99
N PRO A 317 8.04 -1.57 -1.20
CA PRO A 317 7.92 -1.79 0.24
C PRO A 317 7.08 -0.73 0.97
N GLY A 318 7.32 0.56 0.74
CA GLY A 318 6.58 1.64 1.41
C GLY A 318 5.08 1.68 1.08
N ARG A 319 4.66 1.24 -0.12
CA ARG A 319 3.24 1.14 -0.49
C ARG A 319 2.59 -0.08 0.18
N LEU A 320 3.27 -1.23 0.15
CA LEU A 320 2.80 -2.45 0.80
C LEU A 320 2.74 -2.28 2.32
N LEU A 321 3.71 -1.62 2.94
CA LEU A 321 3.79 -1.37 4.38
C LEU A 321 2.53 -0.69 4.92
N GLY A 322 1.97 0.29 4.21
CA GLY A 322 0.71 0.93 4.62
C GLY A 322 -0.51 -0.02 4.59
N LEU A 323 -0.44 -1.09 3.79
CA LEU A 323 -1.48 -2.10 3.63
C LEU A 323 -1.27 -3.34 4.53
N PHE A 324 -0.17 -3.44 5.27
CA PHE A 324 0.20 -4.69 5.96
C PHE A 324 -0.83 -5.17 6.98
N GLY A 325 -1.40 -4.28 7.79
CA GLY A 325 -2.48 -4.63 8.72
C GLY A 325 -3.77 -5.11 8.05
N ARG A 326 -3.87 -5.06 6.71
CA ARG A 326 -4.99 -5.60 5.93
C ARG A 326 -4.77 -7.00 5.39
N PHE A 327 -3.54 -7.53 5.41
CA PHE A 327 -3.24 -8.83 4.83
C PHE A 327 -3.74 -10.03 5.64
N SER A 328 -4.52 -9.78 6.71
CA SER A 328 -5.38 -10.79 7.35
C SER A 328 -6.53 -11.26 6.44
N GLY A 329 -6.82 -10.54 5.35
CA GLY A 329 -7.71 -10.96 4.28
C GLY A 329 -7.29 -10.45 2.90
N PRO A 330 -8.07 -10.75 1.85
CA PRO A 330 -7.71 -10.38 0.49
C PRO A 330 -7.68 -8.86 0.28
N VAL A 331 -6.57 -8.36 -0.25
CA VAL A 331 -6.35 -6.95 -0.59
C VAL A 331 -6.12 -6.84 -2.10
N SER A 332 -7.07 -6.21 -2.78
CA SER A 332 -6.95 -5.90 -4.20
C SER A 332 -6.05 -4.68 -4.42
N GLY A 333 -5.10 -4.83 -5.33
CA GLY A 333 -4.25 -3.77 -5.85
C GLY A 333 -4.94 -2.91 -6.92
N PRO A 334 -4.20 -1.98 -7.53
CA PRO A 334 -4.72 -1.09 -8.55
C PRO A 334 -5.17 -1.84 -9.81
N GLU A 335 -6.17 -1.28 -10.50
CA GLU A 335 -6.58 -1.76 -11.82
C GLU A 335 -5.44 -1.58 -12.83
N LEU A 336 -5.18 -2.66 -13.57
CA LEU A 336 -4.18 -2.71 -14.61
C LEU A 336 -4.87 -2.59 -15.96
N THR A 337 -4.35 -1.72 -16.82
CA THR A 337 -4.91 -1.47 -18.14
C THR A 337 -3.85 -1.55 -19.22
N ARG A 338 -4.28 -1.92 -20.43
CA ARG A 338 -3.44 -2.06 -21.62
C ARG A 338 -3.78 -0.99 -22.66
N GLY A 339 -2.74 -0.29 -23.10
CA GLY A 339 -2.79 0.61 -24.24
C GLY A 339 -3.59 1.90 -24.01
N ALA A 340 -3.69 2.73 -25.04
CA ALA A 340 -4.39 4.01 -24.97
C ALA A 340 -5.90 3.86 -24.71
N GLY A 341 -6.50 2.75 -25.17
CA GLY A 341 -7.91 2.41 -24.96
C GLY A 341 -8.24 1.89 -23.55
N GLN A 342 -7.27 1.85 -22.63
CA GLN A 342 -7.46 1.43 -21.24
C GLN A 342 -8.15 0.06 -21.09
N HIS A 343 -7.80 -0.91 -21.95
CA HIS A 343 -8.42 -2.25 -21.87
C HIS A 343 -8.01 -2.94 -20.55
N PRO A 344 -8.96 -3.42 -19.74
CA PRO A 344 -8.65 -3.97 -18.43
C PRO A 344 -7.85 -5.27 -18.54
N LEU A 345 -6.76 -5.37 -17.80
CA LEU A 345 -5.95 -6.58 -17.58
C LEU A 345 -6.28 -7.27 -16.24
N GLY A 346 -7.17 -6.67 -15.44
CA GLY A 346 -7.47 -7.11 -14.09
C GLY A 346 -6.66 -6.36 -13.04
N HIS A 347 -6.43 -6.98 -11.88
CA HIS A 347 -5.64 -6.42 -10.79
C HIS A 347 -4.92 -7.56 -10.05
N LEU A 348 -3.86 -7.22 -9.32
CA LEU A 348 -3.24 -8.17 -8.39
C LEU A 348 -4.01 -8.21 -7.10
N VAL A 349 -4.13 -9.39 -6.50
CA VAL A 349 -4.70 -9.58 -5.17
C VAL A 349 -3.65 -10.20 -4.27
N VAL A 350 -3.34 -9.54 -3.16
CA VAL A 350 -2.63 -10.19 -2.06
C VAL A 350 -3.69 -10.90 -1.24
N GLU A 351 -3.72 -12.23 -1.32
CA GLU A 351 -4.76 -13.07 -0.73
C GLU A 351 -4.66 -13.07 0.80
N ARG A 352 -3.45 -13.26 1.31
CA ARG A 352 -3.13 -13.24 2.75
C ARG A 352 -1.63 -13.10 2.98
N SER A 353 -1.27 -12.66 4.17
CA SER A 353 0.08 -12.74 4.73
C SER A 353 0.14 -13.88 5.73
N VAL A 354 1.09 -14.80 5.57
CA VAL A 354 1.30 -15.91 6.50
C VAL A 354 2.58 -15.65 7.30
N PRO A 355 2.49 -15.34 8.60
CA PRO A 355 3.66 -15.25 9.46
C PRO A 355 4.16 -16.64 9.85
N HIS A 356 5.49 -16.82 9.93
CA HIS A 356 6.11 -18.10 10.26
C HIS A 356 6.84 -18.05 11.60
N ARG A 357 7.98 -17.36 11.63
CA ARG A 357 8.86 -17.25 12.78
C ARG A 357 9.13 -15.78 13.10
N ALA A 358 9.17 -15.46 14.39
CA ALA A 358 9.59 -14.18 14.91
C ALA A 358 10.85 -14.34 15.79
N THR A 359 11.79 -13.40 15.67
CA THR A 359 12.91 -13.26 16.61
C THR A 359 12.89 -11.87 17.24
N LEU A 360 13.08 -11.79 18.56
CA LEU A 360 13.06 -10.57 19.34
C LEU A 360 14.24 -9.68 18.94
N VAL A 361 13.97 -8.39 18.72
CA VAL A 361 14.99 -7.38 18.38
C VAL A 361 15.24 -6.46 19.56
N THR A 362 14.18 -5.94 20.17
CA THR A 362 14.25 -5.04 21.34
C THR A 362 12.90 -5.00 22.05
N GLU A 363 12.88 -4.53 23.28
CA GLU A 363 11.67 -4.26 24.05
C GLU A 363 11.54 -2.76 24.32
N SER A 364 10.31 -2.29 24.54
CA SER A 364 10.03 -0.92 24.95
C SER A 364 8.87 -0.88 25.94
N VAL A 365 8.98 0.03 26.91
CA VAL A 365 7.93 0.35 27.89
C VAL A 365 7.31 1.73 27.66
N THR A 366 7.91 2.53 26.79
CA THR A 366 7.57 3.92 26.49
C THR A 366 6.80 4.07 25.19
N ALA A 367 6.96 3.12 24.27
CA ALA A 367 6.31 3.14 22.97
C ALA A 367 4.80 2.98 23.07
N GLU A 368 4.08 3.77 22.28
CA GLU A 368 2.64 3.67 22.09
C GLU A 368 2.36 3.17 20.67
N VAL A 369 1.55 2.12 20.57
CA VAL A 369 1.09 1.54 19.30
C VAL A 369 -0.42 1.72 19.19
N ARG A 370 -0.86 2.18 18.02
CA ARG A 370 -2.28 2.25 17.66
C ARG A 370 -2.50 1.59 16.33
N ASP A 371 -3.61 0.90 16.22
CA ASP A 371 -4.06 0.25 15.00
C ASP A 371 -5.54 0.53 14.79
N LEU A 372 -5.89 0.94 13.57
CA LEU A 372 -7.25 1.17 13.13
C LEU A 372 -7.43 0.46 11.79
N THR A 373 -8.31 -0.54 11.77
CA THR A 373 -8.70 -1.26 10.57
C THR A 373 -10.20 -1.10 10.34
N GLN A 374 -10.60 -0.59 9.17
CA GLN A 374 -12.01 -0.42 8.79
C GLN A 374 -12.28 -1.06 7.42
N THR A 375 -13.29 -1.91 7.33
CA THR A 375 -13.77 -2.48 6.07
C THR A 375 -15.23 -2.14 5.89
N THR A 376 -15.59 -1.61 4.74
CA THR A 376 -16.96 -1.28 4.35
C THR A 376 -17.29 -2.05 3.09
N TYR A 377 -18.32 -2.89 3.17
CA TYR A 377 -18.91 -3.61 2.05
C TYR A 377 -20.19 -2.87 1.67
N GLN A 378 -20.28 -2.49 0.41
CA GLN A 378 -21.43 -1.83 -0.18
C GLN A 378 -22.03 -2.73 -1.25
N ASN A 379 -23.31 -3.03 -1.11
CA ASN A 379 -24.10 -3.69 -2.14
C ASN A 379 -25.48 -3.06 -2.17
N GLN A 380 -25.60 -2.01 -2.97
CA GLN A 380 -26.81 -1.22 -3.09
C GLN A 380 -27.30 -1.17 -4.53
N ARG A 381 -28.62 -1.16 -4.66
CA ARG A 381 -29.35 -0.94 -5.90
C ARG A 381 -30.36 0.17 -5.66
N ALA A 382 -30.19 1.29 -6.33
CA ALA A 382 -31.12 2.42 -6.26
C ALA A 382 -31.92 2.50 -7.55
N HIS A 383 -33.25 2.42 -7.43
CA HIS A 383 -34.19 2.59 -8.53
C HIS A 383 -34.87 3.95 -8.41
N THR A 384 -34.54 4.85 -9.33
CA THR A 384 -35.14 6.18 -9.39
C THR A 384 -36.04 6.31 -10.62
N ARG A 385 -37.24 6.86 -10.40
CA ARG A 385 -38.14 7.30 -11.45
C ARG A 385 -38.39 8.79 -11.24
N ASP A 386 -38.07 9.58 -12.25
CA ASP A 386 -38.18 11.03 -12.19
C ASP A 386 -39.01 11.53 -13.37
N THR A 387 -39.91 12.48 -13.09
CA THR A 387 -40.74 13.17 -14.08
C THR A 387 -40.36 14.64 -14.05
N ARG A 388 -39.93 15.18 -15.19
CA ARG A 388 -39.48 16.57 -15.34
C ARG A 388 -40.41 17.32 -16.28
N LEU A 389 -40.99 18.40 -15.80
CA LEU A 389 -41.71 19.38 -16.58
C LEU A 389 -40.84 20.63 -16.72
N GLY A 390 -40.41 20.94 -17.93
CA GLY A 390 -39.61 22.12 -18.24
C GLY A 390 -40.40 23.09 -19.12
N VAL A 391 -40.43 24.36 -18.75
CA VAL A 391 -40.94 25.46 -19.58
C VAL A 391 -39.76 26.34 -19.97
N GLN A 392 -39.61 26.57 -21.27
CA GLN A 392 -38.55 27.38 -21.85
C GLN A 392 -39.18 28.49 -22.69
N VAL A 393 -38.80 29.73 -22.44
CA VAL A 393 -39.22 30.89 -23.23
C VAL A 393 -37.96 31.54 -23.79
N THR A 394 -37.87 31.63 -25.11
CA THR A 394 -36.78 32.30 -25.82
C THR A 394 -37.38 33.38 -26.70
N ALA A 395 -36.91 34.62 -26.55
CA ALA A 395 -37.35 35.76 -27.35
C ALA A 395 -36.14 36.48 -27.94
N GLY A 396 -36.19 36.83 -29.23
CA GLY A 396 -35.15 37.68 -29.83
C GLY A 396 -35.05 37.57 -31.35
N PRO A 397 -34.12 38.33 -31.96
CA PRO A 397 -33.95 38.37 -33.41
C PRO A 397 -33.62 37.01 -34.01
N ASN A 398 -34.21 36.72 -35.19
CA ASN A 398 -33.98 35.48 -35.94
C ASN A 398 -33.55 35.80 -37.38
N SER A 399 -32.48 35.17 -37.85
CA SER A 399 -31.97 35.28 -39.22
C SER A 399 -31.78 33.89 -39.83
N THR A 400 -32.23 33.69 -41.06
CA THR A 400 -31.98 32.45 -41.82
C THR A 400 -30.77 32.64 -42.72
N VAL A 401 -29.76 31.79 -42.55
CA VAL A 401 -28.62 31.68 -43.47
C VAL A 401 -28.97 30.57 -44.46
N ILE A 402 -29.21 30.96 -45.71
CA ILE A 402 -29.58 30.03 -46.79
C ILE A 402 -28.32 29.29 -47.24
N GLY A 403 -28.33 27.97 -47.10
CA GLY A 403 -27.22 27.08 -47.45
C GLY A 403 -27.55 26.18 -48.65
N PRO A 404 -26.56 25.63 -49.36
CA PRO A 404 -26.79 24.85 -50.58
C PRO A 404 -27.56 23.53 -50.37
N GLU A 405 -27.55 22.96 -49.15
CA GLU A 405 -28.29 21.73 -48.83
C GLU A 405 -29.28 21.89 -47.67
N THR A 406 -29.13 22.92 -46.82
CA THR A 406 -30.04 23.13 -45.67
C THR A 406 -30.00 24.58 -45.21
N ASP A 407 -31.17 25.18 -45.01
CA ASP A 407 -31.31 26.51 -44.42
C ASP A 407 -31.06 26.46 -42.91
N VAL A 408 -30.10 27.26 -42.43
CA VAL A 408 -29.76 27.34 -41.01
C VAL A 408 -30.42 28.57 -40.39
N ARG A 409 -31.35 28.36 -39.44
CA ARG A 409 -32.00 29.45 -38.70
C ARG A 409 -31.26 29.76 -37.40
N ILE A 410 -30.76 30.98 -37.26
CA ILE A 410 -30.02 31.47 -36.09
C ILE A 410 -30.90 32.47 -35.34
N GLN A 411 -31.20 32.18 -34.07
CA GLN A 411 -31.95 33.08 -33.19
C GLN A 411 -31.08 33.52 -32.02
N GLY A 412 -30.90 34.83 -31.85
CA GLY A 412 -30.19 35.42 -30.70
C GLY A 412 -31.16 36.08 -29.74
N GLY A 413 -31.00 35.90 -28.43
CA GLY A 413 -31.84 36.59 -27.43
C GLY A 413 -31.89 35.89 -26.06
N PRO A 414 -32.50 36.53 -25.05
CA PRO A 414 -32.65 35.98 -23.71
C PRO A 414 -33.47 34.68 -23.71
N MET A 415 -33.02 33.72 -22.90
CA MET A 415 -33.69 32.45 -22.66
C MET A 415 -33.98 32.32 -21.17
N VAL A 416 -35.26 32.15 -20.82
CA VAL A 416 -35.71 31.82 -19.47
C VAL A 416 -36.17 30.37 -19.47
N ARG A 417 -35.68 29.58 -18.51
CA ARG A 417 -36.06 28.19 -18.34
C ARG A 417 -36.41 27.89 -16.90
N ALA A 418 -37.56 27.26 -16.68
CA ALA A 418 -38.00 26.75 -15.40
C ALA A 418 -38.26 25.25 -15.51
N ASP A 419 -37.53 24.45 -14.74
CA ASP A 419 -37.70 23.00 -14.70
C ASP A 419 -38.23 22.58 -13.31
N LEU A 420 -39.35 21.87 -13.30
CA LEU A 420 -39.94 21.23 -12.13
C LEU A 420 -39.73 19.72 -12.26
N SER A 421 -39.07 19.11 -11.28
CA SER A 421 -38.85 17.67 -11.24
C SER A 421 -39.51 17.05 -10.02
N ALA A 422 -40.24 15.96 -10.22
CA ALA A 422 -40.81 15.15 -9.15
C ALA A 422 -40.47 13.68 -9.40
N GLY A 423 -39.86 13.05 -8.41
CA GLY A 423 -39.42 11.67 -8.53
C GLY A 423 -39.64 10.84 -7.27
N ARG A 424 -39.58 9.52 -7.45
CA ARG A 424 -39.57 8.53 -6.36
C ARG A 424 -38.37 7.61 -6.53
N GLY A 425 -37.68 7.36 -5.43
CA GLY A 425 -36.55 6.43 -5.34
C GLY A 425 -36.87 5.26 -4.43
N HIS A 426 -36.48 4.05 -4.84
CA HIS A 426 -36.45 2.88 -3.98
C HIS A 426 -35.02 2.39 -3.90
N ASN A 427 -34.47 2.31 -2.69
CA ASN A 427 -33.13 1.80 -2.46
C ASN A 427 -33.24 0.41 -1.83
N LEU A 428 -32.60 -0.57 -2.44
CA LEU A 428 -32.54 -1.96 -2.00
C LEU A 428 -31.08 -2.33 -1.83
N GLY A 429 -30.70 -2.85 -0.67
CA GLY A 429 -29.33 -3.26 -0.41
C GLY A 429 -28.95 -3.16 1.05
N THR A 430 -27.74 -3.63 1.33
CA THR A 430 -27.18 -3.62 2.68
C THR A 430 -25.75 -3.13 2.59
N ASP A 431 -25.41 -2.21 3.48
CA ASP A 431 -24.02 -1.87 3.76
C ASP A 431 -23.61 -2.52 5.07
N ALA A 432 -22.45 -3.15 5.06
CA ALA A 432 -21.84 -3.71 6.26
C ALA A 432 -20.49 -3.05 6.48
N ALA A 433 -20.27 -2.51 7.67
CA ALA A 433 -18.99 -1.96 8.05
C ALA A 433 -18.46 -2.66 9.30
N ARG A 434 -17.20 -3.09 9.26
CA ARG A 434 -16.46 -3.58 10.43
C ARG A 434 -15.32 -2.63 10.69
N LYS A 435 -15.32 -2.01 11.87
CA LYS A 435 -14.24 -1.14 12.36
C LYS A 435 -13.64 -1.77 13.61
N VAL A 436 -12.35 -2.01 13.58
CA VAL A 436 -11.54 -2.51 14.70
C VAL A 436 -10.54 -1.42 15.04
N THR A 437 -10.45 -1.07 16.32
CA THR A 437 -9.52 -0.05 16.80
C THR A 437 -8.84 -0.58 18.05
N GLY A 438 -7.52 -0.59 18.04
CA GLY A 438 -6.67 -1.04 19.12
C GLY A 438 -5.69 0.06 19.52
N ARG A 439 -5.40 0.15 20.82
CA ARG A 439 -4.38 1.05 21.36
C ARG A 439 -3.65 0.35 22.50
N VAL A 440 -2.33 0.31 22.42
CA VAL A 440 -1.43 -0.14 23.47
C VAL A 440 -0.63 1.08 23.91
N ARG A 441 -0.88 1.54 25.14
CA ARG A 441 -0.21 2.69 25.76
C ARG A 441 0.19 2.31 27.18
N ASN A 442 1.37 2.74 27.63
CA ASN A 442 1.90 2.46 28.97
C ASN A 442 1.99 0.95 29.28
N HIS A 443 2.08 0.12 28.24
CA HIS A 443 2.22 -1.33 28.34
C HIS A 443 3.48 -1.74 27.57
N PRO A 444 4.23 -2.73 28.04
CA PRO A 444 5.42 -3.19 27.33
C PRO A 444 5.06 -3.73 25.95
N VAL A 445 5.82 -3.31 24.95
CA VAL A 445 5.78 -3.81 23.58
C VAL A 445 7.16 -4.34 23.21
N ALA A 446 7.19 -5.34 22.36
CA ALA A 446 8.40 -5.95 21.86
C ALA A 446 8.43 -5.84 20.34
N LEU A 447 9.61 -5.50 19.80
CA LEU A 447 9.87 -5.45 18.38
C LEU A 447 10.38 -6.80 17.93
N TYR A 448 9.70 -7.39 16.96
CA TYR A 448 10.06 -8.70 16.40
C TYR A 448 10.43 -8.59 14.93
N ARG A 449 11.50 -9.30 14.53
CA ARG A 449 11.79 -9.66 13.13
C ARG A 449 10.92 -10.85 12.76
N VAL A 450 9.90 -10.63 11.95
CA VAL A 450 8.94 -11.64 11.52
C VAL A 450 9.18 -12.04 10.07
N GLU A 451 9.41 -13.33 9.85
CA GLU A 451 9.46 -13.95 8.52
C GLU A 451 8.03 -14.26 8.05
N ARG A 452 7.69 -13.79 6.85
CA ARG A 452 6.35 -13.88 6.28
C ARG A 452 6.38 -14.35 4.83
N THR A 453 5.27 -14.96 4.42
CA THR A 453 4.98 -15.21 3.01
C THR A 453 3.71 -14.48 2.61
N LEU A 454 3.82 -13.58 1.63
CA LEU A 454 2.66 -12.98 0.97
C LEU A 454 2.19 -13.92 -0.14
N MET A 455 0.91 -14.29 -0.10
CA MET A 455 0.29 -15.11 -1.14
C MET A 455 -0.36 -14.18 -2.17
N VAL A 456 0.15 -14.14 -3.40
CA VAL A 456 -0.30 -13.20 -4.45
C VAL A 456 -0.94 -13.96 -5.61
N ARG A 457 -2.09 -13.48 -6.09
CA ARG A 457 -2.81 -14.07 -7.24
C ARG A 457 -3.38 -13.01 -8.17
N GLY A 458 -3.83 -13.44 -9.35
CA GLY A 458 -4.58 -12.62 -10.27
C GLY A 458 -6.04 -12.48 -9.87
N ALA A 459 -6.66 -11.37 -10.27
CA ALA A 459 -8.10 -11.20 -10.17
C ALA A 459 -8.83 -12.32 -10.94
N GLY A 460 -9.81 -12.98 -10.30
CA GLY A 460 -10.57 -14.09 -10.88
C GLY A 460 -9.92 -15.47 -10.73
N GLU A 461 -8.66 -15.56 -10.32
CA GLU A 461 -8.02 -16.84 -9.99
C GLU A 461 -8.48 -17.36 -8.61
N PRO A 462 -8.61 -18.68 -8.42
CA PRO A 462 -8.92 -19.26 -7.11
C PRO A 462 -7.76 -19.04 -6.12
N ALA A 463 -8.06 -19.05 -4.82
CA ALA A 463 -7.05 -18.89 -3.77
C ALA A 463 -5.90 -19.92 -3.84
N SER A 464 -6.17 -21.11 -4.37
CA SER A 464 -5.18 -22.18 -4.58
C SER A 464 -4.13 -21.84 -5.65
N ALA A 465 -4.39 -20.87 -6.52
CA ALA A 465 -3.44 -20.42 -7.54
C ALA A 465 -2.47 -19.34 -7.03
N ALA A 466 -2.59 -18.94 -5.75
CA ALA A 466 -1.74 -17.90 -5.18
C ALA A 466 -0.28 -18.35 -5.10
N ARG A 467 0.62 -17.45 -5.51
CA ARG A 467 2.06 -17.66 -5.56
C ARG A 467 2.72 -17.01 -4.34
N PRO A 468 3.70 -17.66 -3.71
CA PRO A 468 4.37 -17.13 -2.52
C PRO A 468 5.39 -16.04 -2.89
N VAL A 469 5.49 -15.02 -2.05
CA VAL A 469 6.56 -14.01 -2.04
C VAL A 469 7.09 -13.91 -0.63
N ARG A 470 8.38 -14.20 -0.41
CA ARG A 470 8.99 -14.10 0.92
C ARG A 470 9.29 -12.66 1.30
N VAL A 471 9.01 -12.34 2.55
CA VAL A 471 9.05 -11.00 3.09
C VAL A 471 9.50 -11.07 4.55
N VAL A 472 10.36 -10.12 4.94
CA VAL A 472 10.75 -9.90 6.33
C VAL A 472 10.15 -8.58 6.78
N SER A 473 9.61 -8.56 7.99
CA SER A 473 8.95 -7.40 8.58
C SER A 473 9.41 -7.18 10.00
N LEU A 474 9.38 -5.91 10.45
CA LEU A 474 9.52 -5.58 11.86
C LEU A 474 8.17 -5.19 12.43
N ASP A 475 7.73 -5.91 13.46
CA ASP A 475 6.44 -5.69 14.10
C ASP A 475 6.59 -5.35 15.57
N TRP A 476 5.92 -4.27 15.99
CA TRP A 476 5.67 -4.01 17.40
C TRP A 476 4.48 -4.83 17.88
N ILE A 477 4.72 -5.80 18.76
CA ILE A 477 3.72 -6.70 19.34
C ILE A 477 3.67 -6.45 20.85
N SER A 478 2.48 -6.40 21.44
CA SER A 478 2.37 -6.31 22.91
C SER A 478 2.99 -7.55 23.57
N THR A 479 3.67 -7.41 24.71
CA THR A 479 4.28 -8.58 25.37
C THR A 479 3.24 -9.61 25.80
N GLN A 480 2.01 -9.18 26.08
CA GLN A 480 0.89 -10.07 26.35
C GLN A 480 0.50 -10.91 25.13
N ASP A 481 0.38 -10.29 23.94
CA ASP A 481 0.11 -11.04 22.72
C ASP A 481 1.28 -11.93 22.33
N ALA A 482 2.52 -11.48 22.51
CA ALA A 482 3.70 -12.29 22.27
C ALA A 482 3.70 -13.56 23.12
N ARG A 483 3.40 -13.44 24.43
CA ARG A 483 3.22 -14.58 25.33
C ARG A 483 2.06 -15.48 24.90
N ARG A 484 0.90 -14.90 24.53
CA ARG A 484 -0.25 -15.68 24.02
C ARG A 484 0.12 -16.49 22.78
N LEU A 485 0.82 -15.87 21.83
CA LEU A 485 1.26 -16.51 20.59
C LEU A 485 2.32 -17.59 20.84
N ALA A 486 3.18 -17.40 21.85
CA ALA A 486 4.14 -18.40 22.30
C ALA A 486 3.52 -19.53 23.15
N GLY A 487 2.23 -19.45 23.48
CA GLY A 487 1.59 -20.37 24.42
C GLY A 487 2.05 -20.22 25.87
N TRP A 488 2.58 -19.05 26.27
CA TRP A 488 2.98 -18.74 27.65
C TRP A 488 1.83 -18.10 28.47
N ASP A 489 0.60 -18.10 27.95
CA ASP A 489 -0.56 -17.55 28.67
C ASP A 489 -1.02 -18.55 29.76
N SER A 490 -0.99 -18.11 31.02
CA SER A 490 -1.37 -18.90 32.20
C SER A 490 -2.84 -19.36 32.19
N ARG A 491 -3.65 -18.85 31.25
CA ARG A 491 -5.04 -19.29 31.03
C ARG A 491 -5.16 -20.58 30.23
N THR A 492 -4.10 -21.06 29.60
CA THR A 492 -4.08 -22.34 28.90
C THR A 492 -3.56 -23.43 29.84
N PRO A 493 -4.37 -24.43 30.23
CA PRO A 493 -3.92 -25.50 31.13
C PRO A 493 -2.67 -26.21 30.59
N GLY A 494 -1.61 -26.29 31.40
CA GLY A 494 -0.35 -26.95 31.04
C GLY A 494 0.68 -26.10 30.28
N ALA A 495 0.36 -24.85 29.96
CA ALA A 495 1.22 -23.97 29.19
C ALA A 495 1.85 -22.89 30.10
N THR A 496 2.88 -23.29 30.84
CA THR A 496 3.69 -22.33 31.62
C THR A 496 4.95 -22.00 30.84
N GLY A 497 5.26 -20.71 30.70
CA GLY A 497 6.53 -20.27 30.12
C GLY A 497 7.73 -20.75 30.95
N PRO A 498 8.97 -20.46 30.53
CA PRO A 498 10.19 -20.93 31.21
C PRO A 498 10.31 -20.49 32.68
N ASN A 499 9.44 -19.61 33.16
CA ASN A 499 9.25 -19.25 34.57
C ASN A 499 7.75 -19.34 34.91
N ALA A 500 7.28 -20.54 35.27
CA ALA A 500 5.89 -20.79 35.68
C ALA A 500 5.46 -19.96 36.90
N ASP A 501 6.43 -19.62 37.75
CA ASP A 501 6.23 -18.93 39.03
C ASP A 501 6.33 -17.40 38.92
N ALA A 502 6.72 -16.86 37.75
CA ALA A 502 6.77 -15.43 37.54
C ALA A 502 5.34 -14.90 37.28
N GLU A 503 4.69 -14.45 38.36
CA GLU A 503 3.41 -13.78 38.29
C GLU A 503 3.46 -12.66 37.24
N PRO A 504 2.52 -12.58 36.28
CA PRO A 504 2.48 -11.47 35.34
C PRO A 504 2.41 -10.18 36.17
N PRO A 505 3.26 -9.17 35.89
CA PRO A 505 3.33 -7.99 36.73
C PRO A 505 1.96 -7.34 36.81
N VAL A 506 1.34 -7.43 37.99
CA VAL A 506 0.08 -6.78 38.30
C VAL A 506 0.34 -5.28 38.11
N PRO A 507 -0.47 -4.56 37.31
CA PRO A 507 -0.33 -3.13 37.19
C PRO A 507 -0.31 -2.50 38.59
N TRP A 508 0.59 -1.55 38.84
CA TRP A 508 0.83 -0.96 40.16
C TRP A 508 -0.41 -0.33 40.82
N TYR A 509 -1.47 -0.11 40.05
CA TYR A 509 -2.76 0.42 40.50
C TYR A 509 -3.82 -0.66 40.80
N LEU A 510 -3.50 -1.95 40.61
CA LEU A 510 -4.38 -3.08 40.95
C LEU A 510 -3.89 -3.72 42.25
N THR A 511 -4.49 -3.31 43.37
CA THR A 511 -4.29 -3.92 44.69
C THR A 511 -5.44 -4.89 44.99
N ARG A 512 -5.20 -5.86 45.88
CA ARG A 512 -6.21 -6.85 46.34
C ARG A 512 -7.48 -6.18 46.90
N GLU A 513 -7.35 -4.93 47.30
CA GLU A 513 -8.36 -4.08 47.94
C GLU A 513 -9.10 -3.16 46.96
N ASP A 514 -8.66 -3.05 45.69
CA ASP A 514 -9.31 -2.19 44.69
C ASP A 514 -9.42 -2.88 43.31
N PRO A 515 -10.28 -3.91 43.17
CA PRO A 515 -10.47 -4.64 41.92
C PRO A 515 -11.41 -3.87 40.99
N VAL A 516 -11.01 -2.69 40.50
CA VAL A 516 -11.88 -1.96 39.56
C VAL A 516 -11.82 -2.60 38.17
N HIS A 517 -13.03 -2.91 37.70
CA HIS A 517 -13.41 -3.51 36.42
C HIS A 517 -12.45 -3.21 35.25
N LEU A 518 -12.20 -4.23 34.44
CA LEU A 518 -11.50 -4.22 33.14
C LEU A 518 -12.11 -3.22 32.14
N GLY A 519 -12.05 -1.92 32.42
CA GLY A 519 -12.68 -0.83 31.66
C GLY A 519 -11.89 -0.39 30.42
N GLY A 520 -10.86 -1.13 30.02
CA GLY A 520 -10.05 -0.83 28.83
C GLY A 520 -10.22 -1.81 27.68
N GLN A 521 -10.81 -2.99 27.91
CA GLN A 521 -11.08 -3.95 26.84
C GLN A 521 -12.50 -3.73 26.34
N VAL A 522 -12.66 -2.89 25.32
CA VAL A 522 -13.83 -2.98 24.44
C VAL A 522 -13.78 -4.36 23.78
N ARG A 523 -14.40 -5.35 24.45
CA ARG A 523 -14.83 -6.60 23.82
C ARG A 523 -16.00 -6.23 22.90
N ALA A 524 -15.72 -6.05 21.62
CA ALA A 524 -16.73 -6.30 20.61
C ALA A 524 -16.86 -7.82 20.45
N GLU A 525 -17.49 -8.47 21.43
CA GLU A 525 -17.98 -9.83 21.25
C GLU A 525 -19.15 -9.77 20.28
N GLY A 526 -19.04 -10.58 19.23
CA GLY A 526 -19.96 -10.60 18.11
C GLY A 526 -21.37 -10.95 18.56
N PHE A 527 -22.33 -10.20 18.03
CA PHE A 527 -23.71 -10.67 17.95
C PHE A 527 -23.73 -11.93 17.09
N VAL A 528 -23.95 -13.09 17.72
CA VAL A 528 -24.50 -14.24 17.03
C VAL A 528 -25.99 -13.94 16.84
N PRO A 529 -26.54 -13.94 15.61
CA PRO A 529 -27.98 -13.88 15.46
C PRO A 529 -28.56 -15.15 16.08
N ASP A 530 -29.38 -14.96 17.11
CA ASP A 530 -30.15 -16.03 17.73
C ASP A 530 -31.11 -16.57 16.65
N ARG A 531 -30.71 -17.69 16.04
CA ARG A 531 -31.62 -18.51 15.26
C ARG A 531 -32.25 -19.47 16.22
N ARG A 532 -33.58 -19.36 16.36
CA ARG A 532 -34.54 -20.48 16.43
C ARG A 532 -35.97 -19.95 16.64
N PRO A 533 -36.98 -20.77 16.33
CA PRO A 533 -37.26 -21.55 15.12
C PRO A 533 -38.27 -20.83 14.19
#